data_AF-A0A8B8ZU36-F1
#
_entry.id   AF-A0A8B8ZU36-F1
#
_cell.length_a   1.000
_cell.length_b   1.000
_cell.length_c   1.000
_cell.angle_alpha   90.00
_cell.angle_beta   90.00
_cell.angle_gamma   90.00
#
_symmetry.space_group_name_H-M   'P 1'
#
loop_
_entity.id
_entity.type
_entity.pdbx_description
1 polymer ?
#
loop_
_entity_poly.entity_id
_entity_poly.type
_entity_poly.pdbx_seq_one_letter_code
_entity_poly.pdbx_strand_id
1 'polypeptide(L)'
;MDQGVPRRVSDEVFVAMSKALNFINPDELSMQCILIALNRFLQEKHGSKMAFLDGNPPERLCMPIVDHIQSLGGEVQLNSRIQKVELNCDGTVKHFVLTNGNIISGGVYVIATPVDILKLLLPQEWREISYFKKLDKLVGVPVINVHIWFDRKLKNNYDHLLSSSRIQSINTSSCPMEQQ
;
A
#
# COMPACT_ATOMS: atom_id res chain seq x y z
N MET A 1 -22.07 -18.68 -12.47
CA MET A 1 -21.81 -18.04 -13.77
C MET A 1 -20.71 -18.85 -14.45
N ASP A 2 -21.07 -19.80 -15.31
CA ASP A 2 -20.10 -20.57 -16.11
C ASP A 2 -19.74 -19.73 -17.35
N GLN A 3 -18.78 -18.81 -17.18
CA GLN A 3 -18.22 -18.04 -18.29
C GLN A 3 -16.93 -18.72 -18.75
N GLY A 4 -16.99 -19.49 -19.85
CA GLY A 4 -15.94 -19.79 -20.86
C GLY A 4 -14.50 -20.18 -20.46
N VAL A 5 -14.11 -20.01 -19.20
CA VAL A 5 -12.80 -20.21 -18.63
C VAL A 5 -12.87 -21.50 -17.83
N PRO A 6 -12.01 -22.49 -18.10
CA PRO A 6 -11.99 -23.73 -17.33
C PRO A 6 -11.82 -23.44 -15.84
N ARG A 7 -12.60 -24.11 -14.98
CA ARG A 7 -12.51 -23.93 -13.51
C ARG A 7 -11.08 -24.04 -12.97
N ARG A 8 -10.27 -24.93 -13.56
CA ARG A 8 -8.85 -25.09 -13.25
C ARG A 8 -8.03 -23.79 -13.42
N VAL A 9 -8.30 -22.99 -14.45
CA VAL A 9 -7.62 -21.70 -14.67
C VAL A 9 -8.00 -20.70 -13.58
N SER A 10 -9.27 -20.73 -13.14
CA SER A 10 -9.73 -19.92 -12.02
C SER A 10 -9.04 -20.30 -10.71
N ASP A 11 -8.95 -21.60 -10.44
CA ASP A 11 -8.46 -22.11 -9.15
C ASP A 11 -6.93 -22.07 -9.02
N GLU A 12 -6.19 -22.15 -10.13
CA GLU A 12 -4.73 -22.14 -10.12
C GLU A 12 -4.15 -20.75 -10.42
N VAL A 13 -4.63 -20.06 -11.48
CA VAL A 13 -4.03 -18.80 -11.96
C VAL A 13 -4.68 -17.59 -11.29
N PHE A 14 -6.01 -17.51 -11.30
CA PHE A 14 -6.69 -16.35 -10.71
C PHE A 14 -6.61 -16.31 -9.19
N VAL A 15 -6.49 -17.46 -8.51
CA VAL A 15 -6.20 -17.48 -7.07
C VAL A 15 -4.83 -16.87 -6.76
N ALA A 16 -3.78 -17.27 -7.47
CA ALA A 16 -2.44 -16.72 -7.27
C ALA A 16 -2.40 -15.22 -7.57
N MET A 17 -3.03 -14.80 -8.69
CA MET A 17 -3.08 -13.40 -9.11
C MET A 17 -3.89 -12.52 -8.14
N SER A 18 -5.07 -12.97 -7.71
CA SER A 18 -5.94 -12.21 -6.80
C SER A 18 -5.28 -11.99 -5.45
N LYS A 19 -4.68 -13.07 -4.90
CA LYS A 19 -3.91 -12.98 -3.67
C LYS A 19 -2.71 -12.06 -3.85
N ALA A 20 -1.94 -12.17 -4.94
CA ALA A 20 -0.79 -11.31 -5.17
C ALA A 20 -1.16 -9.81 -5.29
N LEU A 21 -2.31 -9.49 -5.88
CA LEU A 21 -2.72 -8.10 -6.12
C LEU A 21 -3.37 -7.44 -4.90
N ASN A 22 -4.27 -8.15 -4.21
CA ASN A 22 -5.11 -7.53 -3.18
C ASN A 22 -5.33 -8.41 -1.95
N PHE A 23 -4.52 -9.45 -1.75
CA PHE A 23 -4.51 -10.30 -0.55
C PHE A 23 -5.83 -11.06 -0.26
N ILE A 24 -6.76 -11.10 -1.22
CA ILE A 24 -8.06 -11.76 -1.10
C ILE A 24 -8.25 -12.81 -2.20
N ASN A 25 -9.24 -13.70 -2.00
CA ASN A 25 -9.58 -14.73 -2.96
C ASN A 25 -10.36 -14.13 -4.16
N PRO A 26 -10.34 -14.80 -5.34
CA PRO A 26 -10.97 -14.28 -6.56
C PRO A 26 -12.50 -14.11 -6.47
N ASP A 27 -13.17 -14.83 -5.56
CA ASP A 27 -14.61 -14.73 -5.30
C ASP A 27 -14.99 -13.44 -4.55
N GLU A 28 -14.05 -12.84 -3.83
CA GLU A 28 -14.23 -11.57 -3.11
C GLU A 28 -13.66 -10.36 -3.88
N LEU A 29 -12.83 -10.62 -4.90
CA LEU A 29 -12.15 -9.58 -5.67
C LEU A 29 -13.01 -9.07 -6.83
N SER A 30 -13.11 -7.75 -6.96
CA SER A 30 -13.70 -7.14 -8.16
C SER A 30 -12.89 -7.48 -9.40
N MET A 31 -13.56 -8.00 -10.43
CA MET A 31 -12.95 -8.34 -11.72
C MET A 31 -12.26 -7.13 -12.39
N GLN A 32 -12.69 -5.91 -12.06
CA GLN A 32 -12.04 -4.69 -12.53
C GLN A 32 -10.56 -4.62 -12.12
N CYS A 33 -10.19 -5.11 -10.92
CA CYS A 33 -8.80 -5.16 -10.47
C CYS A 33 -7.95 -6.06 -11.38
N ILE A 34 -8.48 -7.25 -11.71
CA ILE A 34 -7.82 -8.21 -12.60
C ILE A 34 -7.68 -7.64 -14.02
N LEU A 35 -8.73 -7.01 -14.55
CA LEU A 35 -8.70 -6.40 -15.88
C LEU A 35 -7.67 -5.26 -15.99
N ILE A 36 -7.56 -4.42 -14.95
CA ILE A 36 -6.55 -3.35 -14.91
C ILE A 36 -5.14 -3.96 -14.91
N ALA A 37 -4.91 -5.02 -14.13
CA ALA A 37 -3.63 -5.71 -14.13
C ALA A 37 -3.33 -6.31 -15.51
N LEU A 38 -4.27 -7.05 -16.12
CA LEU A 38 -4.15 -7.62 -17.47
C LEU A 38 -3.87 -6.57 -18.53
N ASN A 39 -4.48 -5.38 -18.43
CA ASN A 39 -4.27 -4.30 -19.38
C ASN A 39 -2.82 -3.80 -19.38
N ARG A 40 -2.12 -3.80 -18.24
CA ARG A 40 -0.68 -3.46 -18.19
C ARG A 40 0.18 -4.45 -18.98
N PHE A 41 -0.16 -5.74 -18.96
CA PHE A 41 0.54 -6.75 -19.77
C PHE A 41 0.34 -6.55 -21.28
N LEU A 42 -0.81 -5.99 -21.67
CA LEU A 42 -1.16 -5.81 -23.08
C LEU A 42 -0.63 -4.51 -23.68
N GLN A 43 -0.55 -3.43 -22.88
CA GLN A 43 -0.20 -2.10 -23.37
C GLN A 43 1.31 -1.85 -23.46
N GLU A 44 2.09 -2.41 -22.54
CA GLU A 44 3.52 -2.12 -22.44
C GLU A 44 4.38 -3.35 -22.70
N LYS A 45 5.35 -3.25 -23.61
CA LYS A 45 6.29 -4.33 -23.96
C LYS A 45 7.03 -4.92 -22.75
N HIS A 46 7.24 -4.11 -21.71
CA HIS A 46 7.89 -4.50 -20.46
C HIS A 46 7.00 -4.31 -19.22
N GLY A 47 5.68 -4.13 -19.40
CA GLY A 47 4.75 -3.84 -18.30
C GLY A 47 4.60 -4.97 -17.27
N SER A 48 5.08 -6.17 -17.62
CA SER A 48 5.13 -7.35 -16.75
C SER A 48 6.46 -7.56 -16.05
N LYS A 49 7.49 -6.77 -16.38
CA LYS A 49 8.83 -6.94 -15.84
C LYS A 49 8.84 -6.51 -14.37
N MET A 50 9.28 -7.40 -13.50
CA MET A 50 9.40 -7.14 -12.08
C MET A 50 10.79 -6.59 -11.76
N ALA A 51 10.86 -5.70 -10.77
CA ALA A 51 12.10 -5.16 -10.23
C ALA A 51 12.02 -5.16 -8.70
N PHE A 52 13.16 -5.38 -8.07
CA PHE A 52 13.33 -5.22 -6.63
C PHE A 52 14.09 -3.93 -6.35
N LEU A 53 13.75 -3.30 -5.23
CA LEU A 53 14.59 -2.24 -4.69
C LEU A 53 15.89 -2.86 -4.18
N ASP A 54 17.00 -2.17 -4.38
CA ASP A 54 18.35 -2.63 -4.03
C ASP A 54 18.69 -2.48 -2.54
N GLY A 55 17.69 -2.18 -1.71
CA GLY A 55 17.81 -2.04 -0.27
C GLY A 55 16.47 -1.70 0.37
N ASN A 56 16.50 -1.22 1.62
CA ASN A 56 15.28 -0.91 2.34
C ASN A 56 14.58 0.35 1.74
N PRO A 57 13.24 0.38 1.65
CA PRO A 57 12.52 1.52 1.09
C PRO A 57 12.75 2.87 1.78
N PRO A 58 12.85 2.97 3.12
CA PRO A 58 13.09 4.25 3.79
C PRO A 58 14.35 4.96 3.29
N GLU A 59 15.47 4.26 3.15
CA GLU A 59 16.74 4.87 2.73
C GLU A 59 16.84 5.00 1.21
N ARG A 60 16.47 3.95 0.46
CA ARG A 60 16.71 3.90 -0.99
C ARG A 60 15.67 4.66 -1.82
N LEU A 61 14.47 4.86 -1.29
CA LEU A 61 13.37 5.51 -2.00
C LEU A 61 12.82 6.74 -1.26
N CYS A 62 12.55 6.64 0.04
CA CYS A 62 11.92 7.74 0.77
C CYS A 62 12.90 8.89 1.02
N MET A 63 14.15 8.61 1.40
CA MET A 63 15.14 9.67 1.69
C MET A 63 15.41 10.58 0.49
N PRO A 64 15.64 10.08 -0.75
CA PRO A 64 15.80 10.95 -1.91
C PRO A 64 14.62 11.91 -2.15
N ILE A 65 13.39 11.48 -1.83
CA ILE A 65 12.19 12.33 -1.93
C ILE A 65 12.21 13.41 -0.84
N VAL A 66 12.57 13.04 0.40
CA VAL A 66 12.72 13.98 1.52
C VAL A 66 13.77 15.04 1.20
N ASP A 67 14.95 14.63 0.75
CA ASP A 67 16.05 15.52 0.39
C ASP A 67 15.62 16.50 -0.71
N HIS A 68 14.89 16.01 -1.71
CA HIS A 68 14.37 16.86 -2.78
C HIS A 68 13.38 17.91 -2.25
N ILE A 69 12.43 17.51 -1.41
CA ILE A 69 11.46 18.43 -0.79
C ILE A 69 12.18 19.49 0.05
N GLN A 70 13.15 19.08 0.87
CA GLN A 70 13.92 19.99 1.73
C GLN A 70 14.81 20.94 0.94
N SER A 71 15.41 20.48 -0.17
CA SER A 71 16.22 21.34 -1.06
C SER A 71 15.40 22.48 -1.69
N LEU A 72 14.09 22.31 -1.80
CA LEU A 72 13.15 23.31 -2.31
C LEU A 72 12.48 24.12 -1.19
N GLY A 73 12.93 23.98 0.06
CA GLY A 73 12.42 24.72 1.22
C GLY A 73 11.19 24.10 1.89
N GLY A 74 10.79 22.90 1.51
CA GLY A 74 9.74 22.16 2.20
C GLY A 74 10.23 21.54 3.52
N GLU A 75 9.31 21.27 4.43
CA GLU A 75 9.62 20.63 5.72
C GLU A 75 9.05 19.21 5.79
N VAL A 76 9.83 18.29 6.35
CA VAL A 76 9.40 16.92 6.64
C VAL A 76 9.62 16.63 8.12
N GLN A 77 8.53 16.41 8.85
CA GLN A 77 8.55 16.19 10.30
C GLN A 77 8.08 14.78 10.63
N LEU A 78 8.97 13.99 11.24
CA LEU A 78 8.65 12.65 11.74
C LEU A 78 8.07 12.73 13.16
N ASN A 79 7.37 11.69 13.58
CA ASN A 79 6.72 11.60 14.91
C ASN A 79 5.65 12.67 15.17
N SER A 80 5.16 13.35 14.14
CA SER A 80 4.12 14.39 14.20
C SER A 80 2.74 13.82 13.89
N ARG A 81 2.22 12.90 14.73
CA ARG A 81 0.90 12.29 14.52
C ARG A 81 -0.22 13.31 14.70
N ILE A 82 -1.10 13.42 13.70
CA ILE A 82 -2.34 14.22 13.78
C ILE A 82 -3.34 13.53 14.71
N GLN A 83 -3.86 14.27 15.68
CA GLN A 83 -4.88 13.82 16.63
C GLN A 83 -6.29 14.26 16.20
N LYS A 84 -6.43 15.49 15.70
CA LYS A 84 -7.75 16.05 15.33
C LYS A 84 -7.63 17.07 14.20
N VAL A 85 -8.65 17.09 13.35
CA VAL A 85 -8.88 18.18 12.38
C VAL A 85 -9.86 19.17 13.02
N GLU A 86 -9.39 20.38 13.33
CA GLU A 86 -10.24 21.42 13.90
C GLU A 86 -10.87 22.24 12.78
N LEU A 87 -12.17 22.53 12.89
CA LEU A 87 -12.92 23.27 11.88
C LEU A 87 -13.19 24.71 12.30
N ASN A 88 -13.34 25.57 11.30
CA ASN A 88 -13.94 26.89 11.42
C ASN A 88 -15.46 26.78 11.51
N CYS A 89 -16.13 27.88 11.87
CA CYS A 89 -17.60 27.94 11.94
C CYS A 89 -18.29 27.70 10.60
N ASP A 90 -17.60 27.92 9.47
CA ASP A 90 -18.09 27.67 8.12
C ASP A 90 -17.87 26.21 7.65
N GLY A 91 -17.29 25.36 8.50
CA GLY A 91 -16.99 23.96 8.20
C GLY A 91 -15.68 23.71 7.45
N THR A 92 -14.89 24.75 7.16
CA THR A 92 -13.54 24.61 6.57
C THR A 92 -12.50 24.23 7.62
N VAL A 93 -11.36 23.67 7.21
CA VAL A 93 -10.29 23.32 8.15
C VAL A 93 -9.63 24.58 8.69
N LYS A 94 -9.60 24.70 10.02
CA LYS A 94 -8.88 25.75 10.74
C LYS A 94 -7.41 25.41 10.89
N HIS A 95 -7.12 24.20 11.40
CA HIS A 95 -5.77 23.67 11.59
C HIS A 95 -5.79 22.17 11.94
N PHE A 96 -4.63 21.54 11.93
CA PHE A 96 -4.43 20.20 12.49
C PHE A 96 -3.84 20.29 13.90
N VAL A 97 -4.44 19.55 14.83
CA VAL A 97 -3.92 19.36 16.18
C VAL A 97 -3.12 18.07 16.22
N LEU A 98 -1.86 18.15 16.61
CA LEU A 98 -0.97 17.01 16.78
C LEU A 98 -1.16 16.36 18.16
N THR A 99 -0.74 15.10 18.31
CA THR A 99 -0.89 14.34 19.56
C THR A 99 -0.11 14.94 20.74
N ASN A 100 0.93 15.73 20.46
CA ASN A 100 1.68 16.47 21.47
C ASN A 100 1.05 17.83 21.84
N GLY A 101 -0.12 18.16 21.27
CA GLY A 101 -0.82 19.43 21.48
C GLY A 101 -0.36 20.56 20.56
N ASN A 102 0.67 20.37 19.74
CA ASN A 102 1.10 21.38 18.78
C ASN A 102 0.05 21.55 17.68
N ILE A 103 -0.04 22.78 17.16
CA ILE A 103 -0.98 23.14 16.11
C ILE A 103 -0.21 23.42 14.82
N ILE A 104 -0.66 22.81 13.71
CA ILE A 104 -0.13 23.05 12.38
C ILE A 104 -1.21 23.75 11.55
N SER A 105 -0.89 24.95 11.09
CA SER A 105 -1.75 25.78 10.25
C SER A 105 -1.15 25.95 8.86
N GLY A 106 -1.99 26.02 7.84
CA GLY A 106 -1.59 26.23 6.46
C GLY A 106 -2.75 26.75 5.60
N GLY A 107 -2.43 27.18 4.38
CA GLY A 107 -3.46 27.63 3.42
C GLY A 107 -4.25 26.47 2.80
N VAL A 108 -3.64 25.29 2.72
CA VAL A 108 -4.25 24.08 2.17
C VAL A 108 -3.84 22.90 3.04
N TYR A 109 -4.77 21.96 3.23
CA TYR A 109 -4.57 20.75 4.02
C TYR A 109 -4.78 19.52 3.15
N VAL A 110 -3.88 18.56 3.25
CA VAL A 110 -3.95 17.27 2.56
C VAL A 110 -3.78 16.15 3.58
N ILE A 111 -4.67 15.16 3.55
CA ILE A 111 -4.58 13.96 4.38
C ILE A 111 -4.20 12.78 3.49
N ALA A 112 -2.93 12.38 3.56
CA ALA A 112 -2.38 11.23 2.85
C ALA A 112 -2.27 10.00 3.76
N THR A 113 -3.28 9.76 4.61
CA THR A 113 -3.33 8.61 5.53
C THR A 113 -4.18 7.47 4.95
N PRO A 114 -4.02 6.22 5.43
CA PRO A 114 -4.92 5.13 5.08
C PRO A 114 -6.38 5.49 5.38
N VAL A 115 -7.32 4.98 4.58
CA VAL A 115 -8.76 5.30 4.69
C VAL A 115 -9.33 5.01 6.07
N ASP A 116 -8.85 3.96 6.76
CA ASP A 116 -9.28 3.63 8.11
C ASP A 116 -8.88 4.69 9.14
N ILE A 117 -7.69 5.28 8.99
CA ILE A 117 -7.24 6.39 9.84
C ILE A 117 -7.99 7.67 9.49
N LEU A 118 -8.18 7.94 8.19
CA LEU A 118 -8.97 9.08 7.74
C LEU A 118 -10.39 9.05 8.33
N LYS A 119 -11.10 7.91 8.26
CA LYS A 119 -12.44 7.73 8.83
C LYS A 119 -12.51 8.08 10.32
N LEU A 120 -11.45 7.79 11.08
CA LEU A 120 -11.35 8.14 12.51
C LEU A 120 -11.07 9.64 12.74
N LEU A 121 -10.31 10.27 11.85
CA LEU A 121 -9.97 11.70 11.93
C LEU A 121 -11.05 12.62 11.38
N LEU A 122 -12.04 12.10 10.66
CA LEU A 122 -13.10 12.89 10.05
C LEU A 122 -13.93 13.64 11.13
N PRO A 123 -14.06 14.98 11.00
CA PRO A 123 -14.98 15.76 11.82
C PRO A 123 -16.42 15.25 11.68
N GLN A 124 -17.22 15.39 12.74
CA GLN A 124 -18.60 14.88 12.75
C GLN A 124 -19.46 15.57 11.69
N GLU A 125 -19.22 16.85 11.47
CA GLU A 125 -19.87 17.72 10.50
C GLU A 125 -19.71 17.20 9.07
N TRP A 126 -18.62 16.49 8.79
CA TRP A 126 -18.30 15.98 7.46
C TRP A 126 -18.87 14.58 7.19
N ARG A 127 -19.31 13.85 8.22
CA ARG A 127 -19.74 12.45 8.08
C ARG A 127 -20.95 12.27 7.16
N GLU A 128 -21.88 13.22 7.16
CA GLU A 128 -23.08 13.15 6.31
C GLU A 128 -22.84 13.65 4.88
N ILE A 129 -21.68 14.24 4.59
CA ILE A 129 -21.34 14.65 3.23
C ILE A 129 -21.16 13.38 2.38
N SER A 130 -21.89 13.32 1.25
CA SER A 130 -21.91 12.14 0.37
C SER A 130 -20.52 11.64 -0.06
N TYR A 131 -19.56 12.56 -0.21
CA TYR A 131 -18.18 12.21 -0.53
C TYR A 131 -17.53 11.34 0.56
N PHE A 132 -17.61 11.76 1.83
CA PHE A 132 -16.99 11.04 2.94
C PHE A 132 -17.77 9.79 3.33
N LYS A 133 -19.10 9.79 3.20
CA LYS A 133 -19.94 8.61 3.44
C LYS A 133 -19.62 7.43 2.52
N LYS A 134 -19.14 7.68 1.31
CA LYS A 134 -18.71 6.61 0.38
C LYS A 134 -17.49 5.84 0.91
N LEU A 135 -16.70 6.43 1.82
CA LEU A 135 -15.54 5.78 2.41
C LEU A 135 -15.90 4.60 3.31
N ASP A 136 -17.14 4.52 3.81
CA ASP A 136 -17.61 3.42 4.66
C ASP A 136 -17.53 2.06 3.96
N LYS A 137 -17.60 2.04 2.62
CA LYS A 137 -17.45 0.82 1.81
C LYS A 137 -16.00 0.37 1.67
N LEU A 138 -15.04 1.22 2.01
CA LEU A 138 -13.61 0.93 1.89
C LEU A 138 -13.09 0.48 3.26
N VAL A 139 -12.69 -0.77 3.35
CA VAL A 139 -12.15 -1.36 4.58
C VAL A 139 -10.81 -2.01 4.26
N GLY A 140 -9.81 -1.79 5.11
CA GLY A 140 -8.50 -2.42 4.96
C GLY A 140 -8.58 -3.94 5.05
N VAL A 141 -7.83 -4.62 4.18
CA VAL A 141 -7.65 -6.07 4.21
C VAL A 141 -6.47 -6.40 5.13
N PRO A 142 -6.60 -7.34 6.09
CA PRO A 142 -5.49 -7.74 6.95
C PRO A 142 -4.42 -8.50 6.16
N VAL A 143 -3.15 -8.19 6.41
CA VAL A 143 -1.99 -8.79 5.73
C VAL A 143 -0.89 -9.09 6.75
N ILE A 144 -0.19 -10.21 6.56
CA ILE A 144 0.96 -10.61 7.37
C ILE A 144 2.17 -10.76 6.45
N ASN A 145 3.29 -10.16 6.84
CA ASN A 145 4.59 -10.40 6.20
C ASN A 145 5.49 -11.19 7.15
N VAL A 146 6.14 -12.24 6.64
CA VAL A 146 6.95 -13.17 7.43
C VAL A 146 8.39 -13.16 6.93
N HIS A 147 9.34 -12.95 7.84
CA HIS A 147 10.77 -13.02 7.57
C HIS A 147 11.39 -14.17 8.37
N ILE A 148 12.08 -15.09 7.67
CA ILE A 148 12.74 -16.26 8.29
C ILE A 148 14.19 -16.29 7.81
N TRP A 149 15.13 -16.30 8.75
CA TRP A 149 16.55 -16.48 8.49
C TRP A 149 16.94 -17.92 8.78
N PHE A 150 17.68 -18.53 7.86
CA PHE A 150 18.22 -19.88 7.99
C PHE A 150 19.71 -19.83 8.33
N ASP A 151 20.19 -20.82 9.05
CA ASP A 151 21.60 -21.02 9.38
C ASP A 151 22.48 -21.28 8.14
N ARG A 152 21.87 -21.79 7.06
CA ARG A 152 22.53 -22.14 5.80
C ARG A 152 21.85 -21.49 4.61
N LYS A 153 22.65 -21.17 3.60
CA LYS A 153 22.14 -20.76 2.29
C LYS A 153 21.37 -21.92 1.66
N LEU A 154 20.12 -21.66 1.25
CA LEU A 154 19.31 -22.62 0.52
C LEU A 154 19.96 -22.93 -0.83
N LYS A 155 20.16 -24.23 -1.13
CA LYS A 155 20.77 -24.68 -2.39
C LYS A 155 19.89 -24.40 -3.61
N ASN A 156 18.57 -24.49 -3.44
CA ASN A 156 17.58 -24.20 -4.48
C ASN A 156 16.90 -22.87 -4.16
N ASN A 157 17.53 -21.76 -4.52
CA ASN A 157 16.93 -20.43 -4.43
C ASN A 157 16.77 -19.82 -5.82
N TYR A 158 15.88 -18.84 -5.94
CA TYR A 158 15.61 -18.14 -7.20
C TYR A 158 15.66 -16.64 -6.95
N ASP A 159 16.34 -15.90 -7.84
CA ASP A 159 16.37 -14.44 -7.79
C ASP A 159 15.13 -13.83 -8.48
N HIS A 160 13.96 -14.30 -8.05
CA HIS A 160 12.67 -13.95 -8.61
C HIS A 160 11.59 -13.99 -7.53
N LEU A 161 10.50 -13.24 -7.76
CA LEU A 161 9.30 -13.35 -6.95
C LEU A 161 8.58 -14.67 -7.27
N LEU A 162 8.40 -15.51 -6.25
CA LEU A 162 7.65 -16.76 -6.39
C LEU A 162 6.27 -16.60 -5.77
N SER A 163 5.21 -16.88 -6.54
CA SER A 163 3.83 -16.91 -6.04
C SER A 163 3.25 -18.31 -6.22
N SER A 164 2.45 -18.77 -5.25
CA SER A 164 1.76 -20.05 -5.31
C SER A 164 0.31 -19.92 -4.83
N SER A 165 -0.52 -20.92 -5.12
CA SER A 165 -1.93 -20.94 -4.69
C SER A 165 -2.11 -20.98 -3.16
N ARG A 166 -1.11 -21.50 -2.42
CA ARG A 166 -1.11 -21.61 -0.96
C ARG A 166 -0.32 -20.49 -0.26
N ILE A 167 0.75 -20.00 -0.87
CA ILE A 167 1.64 -18.96 -0.34
C ILE A 167 1.71 -17.82 -1.35
N GLN A 168 1.34 -16.63 -0.89
CA GLN A 168 1.09 -15.46 -1.73
C GLN A 168 2.33 -14.98 -2.51
N SER A 169 3.44 -14.75 -1.80
CA SER A 169 4.71 -14.40 -2.42
C SER A 169 5.87 -14.81 -1.51
N ILE A 170 6.93 -15.34 -2.12
CA ILE A 170 8.20 -15.64 -1.46
C ILE A 170 9.26 -14.88 -2.23
N ASN A 171 10.06 -14.10 -1.51
CA ASN A 171 11.31 -13.55 -2.01
C ASN A 171 12.45 -14.27 -1.29
N THR A 172 13.33 -14.91 -2.05
CA THR A 172 14.57 -15.49 -1.51
C THR A 172 15.75 -14.59 -1.87
N SER A 173 16.07 -13.63 -1.02
CA SER A 173 17.31 -12.87 -1.15
C SER A 173 18.44 -13.60 -0.43
N SER A 174 19.58 -13.75 -1.10
CA SER A 174 20.80 -14.19 -0.42
C SER A 174 21.60 -12.98 0.03
N CYS A 175 21.60 -12.71 1.33
CA CYS A 175 22.53 -11.74 1.92
C CYS A 175 23.95 -12.34 1.85
N PRO A 176 24.96 -11.64 1.28
CA PRO A 176 26.34 -12.02 1.51
C PRO A 176 26.61 -11.85 3.01
N MET A 177 27.02 -12.92 3.71
CA MET A 177 27.59 -12.75 5.04
C MET A 177 28.91 -11.98 4.86
N GLU A 178 28.91 -10.69 5.21
CA GLU A 178 30.16 -10.02 5.55
C GLU A 178 30.77 -10.80 6.73
N GLN A 179 31.90 -11.42 6.46
CA GLN A 179 32.71 -12.10 7.46
C GLN A 179 33.16 -11.03 8.47
N GLN A 180 32.71 -11.17 9.72
CA GLN A 180 33.43 -10.63 10.87
C GLN A 180 34.71 -11.42 11.11
#